data_AF-A0A961TIH4-F1
#
_entry.id   AF-A0A961TIH4-F1
#
_cell.length_a   1.000
_cell.length_b   1.000
_cell.length_c   1.000
_cell.angle_alpha   90.00
_cell.angle_beta   90.00
_cell.angle_gamma   90.00
#
_symmetry.space_group_name_H-M   'P 1'
#
loop_
_entity.id
_entity.type
_entity.pdbx_description
1 polymer ?
#
loop_
_entity_poly.entity_id
_entity_poly.type
_entity_poly.pdbx_seq_one_letter_code
_entity_poly.pdbx_strand_id
1 'polypeptide(L)' 'MKKILLAEDDNDMRRFLEKALAKAGYSVVAYDNGASAY' A
#
# COMPACT_ATOMS: atom_id res chain seq x y z
N MET A 1 -8.80 -1.75 -14.10
CA MET A 1 -7.65 -1.37 -13.25
C MET A 1 -7.64 -2.28 -12.02
N LYS A 2 -6.49 -2.89 -11.68
CA LYS A 2 -6.36 -3.70 -10.46
C LYS A 2 -5.93 -2.77 -9.32
N LYS A 3 -6.72 -2.75 -8.25
CA LYS A 3 -6.47 -1.94 -7.05
C LYS A 3 -5.85 -2.83 -5.98
N ILE A 4 -4.72 -2.42 -5.41
CA ILE A 4 -4.00 -3.15 -4.37
C ILE A 4 -4.27 -2.48 -3.03
N LEU A 5 -4.75 -3.26 -2.07
CA LEU A 5 -4.85 -2.88 -0.68
C LEU A 5 -3.55 -3.30 0.01
N LEU A 6 -2.77 -2.34 0.49
CA LEU A 6 -1.51 -2.58 1.18
C LEU A 6 -1.71 -2.30 2.67
N ALA A 7 -1.71 -3.34 3.49
CA ALA A 7 -1.66 -3.22 4.94
C ALA A 7 -0.25 -3.56 5.41
N GLU A 8 0.46 -2.58 5.94
CA GLU A 8 1.84 -2.69 6.39
C GLU A 8 2.03 -1.82 7.63
N ASP A 9 2.50 -2.40 8.73
CA ASP A 9 2.62 -1.72 10.03
C ASP A 9 3.87 -0.82 10.11
N ASP A 10 4.97 -1.23 9.49
CA ASP A 10 6.18 -0.41 9.38
C ASP A 10 6.00 0.71 8.33
N ASN A 11 6.22 1.96 8.76
CA ASN A 11 6.01 3.13 7.91
C ASN A 11 7.02 3.25 6.76
N ASP A 12 8.26 2.83 6.95
CA ASP A 12 9.30 2.91 5.91
C ASP A 12 9.07 1.82 4.86
N MET A 13 8.72 0.61 5.29
CA MET A 13 8.32 -0.49 4.41
C MET A 13 7.05 -0.17 3.64
N ARG A 14 6.03 0.40 4.29
CA ARG A 14 4.78 0.80 3.62
C ARG A 14 5.04 1.78 2.48
N ARG A 15 5.84 2.82 2.73
CA ARG A 15 6.22 3.83 1.73
C ARG A 15 7.06 3.25 0.61
N PHE A 16 7.95 2.30 0.91
CA PHE A 16 8.74 1.61 -0.09
C PHE A 16 7.85 0.79 -1.05
N LEU A 17 6.96 -0.03 -0.50
CA LEU A 17 6.07 -0.90 -1.26
C LEU A 17 5.04 -0.10 -2.08
N GLU A 18 4.45 0.94 -1.50
CA GLU A 18 3.52 1.84 -2.20
C GLU A 18 4.16 2.43 -3.46
N LYS A 19 5.39 2.94 -3.35
CA LYS A 19 6.14 3.50 -4.50
C LYS A 19 6.49 2.44 -5.54
N ALA A 20 6.90 1.24 -5.10
CA ALA A 20 7.26 0.15 -6.01
C ALA A 20 6.05 -0.32 -6.83
N LEU A 21 4.90 -0.50 -6.16
CA LEU A 21 3.65 -0.92 -6.79
C LEU A 21 3.06 0.18 -7.69
N ALA A 22 3.13 1.45 -7.28
CA ALA A 22 2.75 2.57 -8.14
C ALA A 22 3.61 2.64 -9.41
N LYS A 23 4.94 2.45 -9.29
CA LYS A 23 5.87 2.38 -10.44
C LYS A 23 5.54 1.22 -11.39
N ALA A 24 5.03 0.11 -10.86
CA ALA A 24 4.58 -1.03 -11.66
C ALA A 24 3.19 -0.82 -12.30
N GLY A 25 2.57 0.36 -12.12
CA GLY A 25 1.29 0.71 -12.75
C GLY A 25 0.05 0.30 -11.97
N TYR A 26 0.18 -0.06 -10.70
CA TYR A 26 -0.94 -0.40 -9.83
C TYR A 26 -1.47 0.84 -9.09
N SER A 27 -2.78 0.86 -8.87
CA SER A 27 -3.40 1.81 -7.94
C SER A 27 -3.37 1.20 -6.55
N VAL A 28 -2.61 1.81 -5.64
CA VAL A 28 -2.39 1.31 -4.28
C VAL A 28 -3.16 2.17 -3.30
N VAL A 29 -3.78 1.53 -2.30
CA VAL A 29 -4.27 2.20 -1.10
C VAL A 29 -3.57 1.57 0.08
N ALA A 30 -2.72 2.36 0.74
CA ALA A 30 -1.91 1.91 1.85
C ALA A 30 -2.56 2.31 3.18
N TYR A 31 -2.60 1.37 4.12
CA TYR A 31 -3.12 1.55 5.46
C TYR A 31 -2.03 1.22 6.47
N ASP A 32 -1.97 2.01 7.52
CA ASP A 32 -0.98 1.90 8.60
C ASP A 32 -1.36 0.88 9.68
N ASN A 33 -2.57 0.34 9.60
CA ASN A 33 -3.04 -0.79 10.38
C ASN A 33 -4.20 -1.48 9.65
N GLY A 34 -4.39 -2.78 9.86
CA GLY A 34 -5.49 -3.52 9.24
C GLY A 34 -6.88 -3.07 9.68
N ALA A 35 -6.99 -2.35 10.81
CA ALA A 35 -8.25 -1.82 11.31
C ALA A 35 -8.74 -0.58 10.54
N SER A 36 -7.84 0.15 9.87
CA SER A 36 -8.18 1.30 9.02
C SER A 36 -8.52 0.91 7.58
N ALA A 37 -8.27 -0.35 7.19
CA ALA A 37 -8.39 -0.87 5.82
C ALA A 37 -9.81 -1.28 5.36
N TYR A 38 -10.87 -0.70 5.93
CA TYR A 38 -12.27 -1.03 5.61
C TYR A 38 -12.80 -0.26 4.39
#